data_AF-A0A7J8YJQ6-F1
#
_entry.id   AF-A0A7J8YJQ6-F1
#
_cell.length_a   1.000
_cell.length_b   1.000
_cell.length_c   1.000
_cell.angle_alpha   90.00
_cell.angle_beta   90.00
_cell.angle_gamma   90.00
#
_symmetry.space_group_name_H-M   'P 1'
#
loop_
_entity.id
_entity.type
_entity.pdbx_description
1 polymer ?
#
loop_
_entity_poly.entity_id
_entity_poly.type
_entity_poly.pdbx_seq_one_letter_code
_entity_poly.pdbx_strand_id
1 'polypeptide(L)' 'MFKFKAGEYSEREGYNGSEFVPTYEDKDGDWMLVGDVPWEMFTNSCKKLRIMKGSEARGLGCVV' A
#
# COMPACT_ATOMS: atom_id res chain seq x y z
N MET A 1 4.31 -4.61 -21.37
CA MET A 1 4.82 -4.37 -20.00
C MET A 1 4.13 -3.15 -19.44
N PHE A 2 3.51 -3.22 -18.27
CA PHE A 2 2.84 -2.06 -17.66
C PHE A 2 3.88 -1.04 -17.18
N LYS A 3 3.70 0.24 -17.54
CA LYS A 3 4.52 1.34 -17.03
C LYS A 3 3.85 1.90 -15.77
N PHE A 4 4.10 1.25 -14.64
CA PHE A 4 3.63 1.69 -13.34
C PHE A 4 4.82 2.15 -12.48
N LYS A 5 4.67 3.30 -11.81
CA LYS A 5 5.60 3.78 -10.80
C LYS A 5 4.80 4.08 -9.53
N ALA A 6 5.06 3.33 -8.48
CA ALA A 6 4.62 3.68 -7.13
C ALA A 6 5.48 4.82 -6.59
N GLY A 7 4.94 5.56 -5.62
CA GLY A 7 5.72 6.50 -4.82
C GLY A 7 6.74 5.78 -3.94
N GLU A 8 7.54 6.54 -3.20
CA GLU A 8 8.40 6.01 -2.14
C GLU A 8 7.61 5.86 -0.85
N TYR A 9 7.75 4.72 -0.18
CA TYR A 9 7.16 4.48 1.12
C TYR A 9 8.03 5.08 2.23
N SER A 10 7.38 5.74 3.19
CA SER A 10 7.98 6.14 4.47
C SER A 10 7.06 5.74 5.62
N GLU A 11 7.64 5.34 6.74
CA GLU A 11 6.86 4.92 7.93
C GLU A 11 6.01 6.06 8.53
N ARG A 12 6.36 7.33 8.25
CA ARG A 12 5.66 8.49 8.80
C ARG A 12 4.50 8.98 7.94
N GLU A 13 4.63 8.90 6.62
CA GLU A 13 3.71 9.55 5.67
C GLU A 13 3.08 8.54 4.68
N GLY A 14 3.47 7.27 4.75
CA GLY A 14 3.11 6.26 3.76
C GLY A 14 3.80 6.52 2.43
N TYR A 15 3.10 6.26 1.33
CA TYR A 15 3.61 6.50 -0.02
C TYR A 15 3.55 7.98 -0.40
N ASN A 16 4.64 8.54 -0.92
CA ASN A 16 4.73 9.91 -1.45
C ASN A 16 5.33 9.91 -2.87
N GLY A 17 4.92 10.86 -3.73
CA GLY A 17 5.46 11.04 -5.07
C GLY A 17 4.76 10.27 -6.20
N SER A 18 3.57 9.70 -5.94
CA SER A 18 2.71 9.12 -6.99
C SER A 18 1.22 9.27 -6.62
N GLU A 19 0.36 9.48 -7.61
CA GLU A 19 -1.10 9.49 -7.44
C GLU A 19 -1.67 8.09 -7.14
N PHE A 20 -0.85 7.05 -7.26
CA PHE A 20 -1.25 5.67 -7.04
C PHE A 20 -0.45 5.05 -5.90
N VAL A 21 -1.16 4.36 -5.03
CA VAL A 21 -0.60 3.73 -3.85
C VAL A 21 -0.80 2.20 -3.91
N PRO A 22 0.25 1.42 -3.67
CA PRO A 22 0.15 -0.02 -3.50
C PRO A 22 -0.49 -0.34 -2.13
N THR A 23 -1.56 -1.12 -2.16
CA THR A 23 -2.27 -1.62 -0.98
C THR A 23 -2.46 -3.13 -1.08
N TYR A 24 -2.66 -3.77 0.07
CA TYR A 24 -3.02 -5.18 0.12
C TYR A 24 -4.10 -5.46 1.16
N GLU A 25 -4.91 -6.48 0.90
CA GLU A 25 -5.85 -7.05 1.87
C GLU A 25 -5.12 -8.16 2.62
N ASP A 26 -5.06 -8.05 3.95
CA ASP A 26 -4.40 -9.03 4.79
C ASP A 26 -5.29 -10.26 5.08
N LYS A 27 -4.88 -11.09 6.04
CA LYS A 27 -5.61 -12.32 6.37
C LYS A 27 -6.94 -12.05 7.10
N ASP A 28 -7.06 -10.92 7.78
CA ASP A 28 -8.21 -10.54 8.58
C ASP A 28 -9.21 -9.72 7.74
N GLY A 29 -8.82 -9.34 6.52
CA GLY A 29 -9.65 -8.62 5.55
C GLY A 29 -9.43 -7.11 5.62
N ASP A 30 -8.43 -6.68 6.39
CA ASP A 30 -8.06 -5.27 6.53
C ASP A 30 -7.19 -4.84 5.35
N TRP A 31 -7.44 -3.64 4.86
CA TRP A 31 -6.60 -3.02 3.85
C TRP A 31 -5.42 -2.31 4.51
N MET A 32 -4.21 -2.60 4.04
CA MET A 32 -2.96 -2.01 4.53
C MET A 32 -2.11 -1.49 3.37
N LEU A 33 -1.17 -0.58 3.64
CA LEU A 33 -0.18 -0.16 2.65
C LEU A 33 0.91 -1.22 2.54
N VAL A 34 1.36 -1.48 1.32
CA VAL A 34 2.53 -2.35 1.12
C VAL A 34 3.74 -1.64 1.78
N GLY A 35 4.36 -2.29 2.76
CA GLY A 35 5.46 -1.71 3.55
C GLY A 35 5.14 -1.45 5.02
N ASP A 36 3.86 -1.50 5.43
CA ASP A 36 3.47 -1.30 6.85
C ASP A 36 3.96 -2.41 7.79
N VAL A 37 4.22 -3.61 7.25
CA VAL A 37 4.66 -4.77 8.03
C VAL A 37 5.94 -5.36 7.43
N PRO A 38 6.73 -6.12 8.23
CA PRO A 38 7.87 -6.86 7.72
C PRO A 38 7.51 -7.78 6.55
N TRP A 39 8.45 -7.97 5.62
CA TRP A 39 8.25 -8.78 4.42
C TRP A 39 7.69 -10.18 4.70
N GLU A 40 8.24 -10.87 5.70
CA GLU A 40 7.77 -12.21 6.11
C GLU A 40 6.32 -12.21 6.59
N MET A 41 5.84 -11.13 7.22
CA MET A 41 4.44 -11.04 7.62
C MET A 41 3.55 -10.77 6.41
N PHE A 42 3.97 -9.87 5.52
CA PHE A 42 3.26 -9.54 4.29
C PHE A 42 3.05 -10.77 3.39
N THR A 43 4.10 -11.56 3.16
CA THR A 43 4.01 -12.76 2.29
C THR A 43 3.07 -13.82 2.85
N ASN A 44 2.93 -13.90 4.18
CA ASN A 44 2.06 -14.87 4.84
C ASN A 44 0.61 -14.39 5.00
N SER A 45 0.37 -13.07 5.06
CA SER A 45 -0.97 -12.52 5.30
C SER A 45 -1.66 -11.99 4.04
N CYS A 46 -0.92 -11.58 3.01
CA CYS A 46 -1.47 -10.94 1.82
C CYS A 46 -2.39 -11.88 1.03
N LYS A 47 -3.68 -11.51 0.96
CA LYS A 47 -4.71 -12.20 0.16
C LYS A 47 -4.94 -11.55 -1.20
N LYS A 48 -4.93 -10.22 -1.28
CA LYS A 48 -5.17 -9.47 -2.53
C LYS A 48 -4.26 -8.26 -2.60
N LEU A 49 -3.78 -7.95 -3.80
CA LEU A 49 -3.06 -6.71 -4.10
C LEU A 49 -3.95 -5.78 -4.91
N ARG A 50 -3.95 -4.50 -4.53
CA ARG A 50 -4.66 -3.45 -5.24
C ARG A 50 -3.82 -2.20 -5.34
N ILE A 51 -3.80 -1.60 -6.52
CA ILE A 51 -3.27 -0.25 -6.72
C ILE A 51 -4.47 0.70 -6.63
N MET A 52 -4.51 1.52 -5.59
CA MET A 52 -5.58 2.50 -5.36
C MET A 52 -5.09 3.89 -5.77
N LYS A 53 -6.02 4.82 -6.05
CA LYS A 53 -5.64 6.24 -6.08
C LYS A 53 -5.30 6.71 -4.66
N GLY A 54 -4.33 7.60 -4.52
CA GLY A 54 -3.93 8.18 -3.23
C GLY A 54 -5.12 8.77 -2.47
N SER A 55 -6.04 9.42 -3.19
CA SER A 55 -7.28 9.94 -2.64
C SER A 55 -8.19 8.88 -1.99
N GLU A 56 -8.19 7.64 -2.49
CA GLU A 56 -8.97 6.52 -1.92
C GLU A 56 -8.29 5.91 -0.69
N ALA A 57 -6.98 6.09 -0.55
CA ALA A 57 -6.17 5.46 0.49
C ALA A 57 -5.82 6.38 1.67
N ARG A 58 -6.37 7.60 1.71
CA ARG A 58 -6.15 8.55 2.82
C ARG A 58 -6.58 7.98 4.18
N GLY A 59 -7.55 7.06 4.19
CA GLY A 59 -7.99 6.35 5.40
C GLY A 59 -7.03 5.27 5.90
N LEU A 60 -6.01 4.92 5.11
CA LEU A 60 -5.02 3.87 5.42
C LEU A 60 -3.68 4.45 5.89
N GLY A 61 -3.64 5.73 6.29
CA GLY A 61 -2.41 6.40 6.72
C GLY A 61 -1.54 6.97 5.59
N CYS A 62 -2.03 6.93 4.34
CA CYS A 62 -1.32 7.54 3.21
C CYS A 62 -1.62 9.05 3.11
N VAL A 63 -0.58 9.89 3.05
CA VAL A 63 -0.72 11.37 3.09
C VAL A 63 -0.71 12.04 1.70
N VAL A 64 -0.74 11.26 0.61
CA VAL A 64 -0.84 11.77 -0.78
C VAL A 64 -2.10 12.57 -1.08
#